data_AF-A0A4C1WS77-F1
#
_entry.id   AF-A0A4C1WS77-F1
#
_cell.length_a   1.000
_cell.length_b   1.000
_cell.length_c   1.000
_cell.angle_alpha   90.00
_cell.angle_beta   90.00
_cell.angle_gamma   90.00
#
_symmetry.space_group_name_H-M   'P 1'
#
loop_
_entity.id
_entity.type
_entity.pdbx_description
1 polymer ?
#
loop_
_entity_poly.entity_id
_entity_poly.type
_entity_poly.pdbx_seq_one_letter_code
_entity_poly.pdbx_strand_id
1 'polypeptide(L)'
;MACSISDSPSLKDLPKVATDLKSQLEGFNPNCLRDVDTQEKIVLPSAEDVAQEKRHSALLQSLETFETSSLKHTETVEKIVLPSALDVAAEKTQKSLFDGIEKFDASQLKHTETKEKNPLPDKDVVAAEKVHQSLLTGVEHFDKSQMKHTTTEEKNTLPPVEAIEAEKEKNKFLNGIENFDATKLKHTETCEKNPLPTKDIIDQEKTA
;
A
#
# COMPACT_ATOMS: atom_id res chain seq x y z
N MET A 1 -46.31 -13.05 71.38
CA MET A 1 -44.96 -12.54 71.67
C MET A 1 -45.01 -11.04 71.52
N ALA A 2 -44.78 -10.31 72.61
CA ALA A 2 -44.61 -8.88 72.60
C ALA A 2 -43.21 -8.56 72.05
N CYS A 3 -43.13 -7.77 70.98
CA CYS A 3 -41.89 -7.07 70.63
C CYS A 3 -42.00 -5.64 71.13
N SER A 4 -41.11 -5.41 72.08
CA SER A 4 -40.78 -4.22 72.82
C SER A 4 -40.61 -2.97 71.96
N ILE A 5 -41.32 -1.95 72.41
CA ILE A 5 -41.17 -0.53 72.16
C ILE A 5 -39.68 -0.16 72.30
N SER A 6 -39.06 0.35 71.23
CA SER A 6 -37.77 1.03 71.30
C SER A 6 -38.00 2.53 71.22
N ASP A 7 -37.86 3.19 72.37
CA ASP A 7 -37.67 4.63 72.62
C ASP A 7 -38.13 5.59 71.50
N SER A 8 -39.42 5.96 71.52
CA SER A 8 -39.83 7.25 71.00
C SER A 8 -39.17 8.34 71.86
N PRO A 9 -38.37 9.25 71.29
CA PRO A 9 -37.58 10.22 72.06
C PRO A 9 -38.48 11.03 72.98
N SER A 10 -38.08 11.17 74.24
CA SER A 10 -38.88 11.91 75.22
C SER A 10 -38.97 13.38 74.77
N LEU A 11 -40.10 14.05 75.05
CA LEU A 11 -40.31 15.47 74.70
C LEU A 11 -39.17 16.40 75.15
N LYS A 12 -38.34 15.96 76.12
CA LYS A 12 -37.23 16.73 76.67
C LYS A 12 -35.96 16.63 75.82
N ASP A 13 -35.86 15.61 74.97
CA ASP A 13 -34.70 15.30 74.14
C ASP A 13 -34.83 15.79 72.69
N LEU A 14 -36.00 16.33 72.30
CA LEU A 14 -36.19 16.93 70.98
C LEU A 14 -35.64 18.37 70.96
N PRO A 15 -34.97 18.77 69.87
CA PRO A 15 -34.47 20.14 69.72
C PRO A 15 -35.64 21.13 69.83
N LYS A 16 -35.52 22.11 70.73
CA LYS A 16 -36.54 23.13 70.91
C LYS A 16 -36.61 24.00 69.65
N VAL A 17 -37.79 24.08 69.06
CA VAL A 17 -38.06 24.96 67.91
C VAL A 17 -37.76 26.39 68.33
N ALA A 18 -36.98 27.10 67.50
CA ALA A 18 -36.65 28.50 67.74
C ALA A 18 -37.93 29.32 67.96
N THR A 19 -37.90 30.24 68.92
CA THR A 19 -39.09 31.00 69.36
C THR A 19 -39.77 31.72 68.20
N ASP A 20 -39.00 32.25 67.24
CA ASP A 20 -39.53 32.90 66.04
C ASP A 20 -40.30 31.94 65.14
N LEU A 21 -39.76 30.75 64.86
CA LEU A 21 -40.43 29.76 64.00
C LEU A 21 -41.71 29.24 64.67
N LYS A 22 -41.69 29.08 65.99
CA LYS A 22 -42.89 28.72 66.76
C LYS A 22 -43.97 29.79 66.63
N SER A 23 -43.64 31.08 66.81
CA SER A 23 -44.60 32.17 66.62
C SER A 23 -45.10 32.28 65.18
N GLN A 24 -44.25 32.04 64.18
CA GLN A 24 -44.67 32.04 62.77
C GLN A 24 -45.66 30.92 62.45
N LEU A 25 -45.45 29.72 63.00
CA LEU A 25 -46.36 28.58 62.83
C LEU A 25 -47.68 28.80 63.60
N GLU A 26 -47.63 29.33 64.82
CA GLU A 26 -48.83 29.65 65.62
C GLU A 26 -49.66 30.78 64.99
N GLY A 27 -49.01 31.76 64.35
CA GLY A 27 -49.65 32.85 63.61
C GLY A 27 -49.93 32.54 62.14
N PHE A 28 -49.62 31.33 61.66
CA PHE A 28 -49.78 30.97 60.24
C PHE A 28 -51.26 30.92 59.87
N ASN A 29 -51.67 31.78 58.94
CA ASN A 29 -53.02 31.78 58.40
C ASN A 29 -53.06 30.89 57.14
N PRO A 30 -53.70 29.70 57.18
CA PRO A 30 -53.77 28.81 56.02
C PRO A 30 -54.52 29.44 54.84
N ASN A 31 -55.34 30.47 55.06
CA ASN A 31 -56.00 31.21 53.98
C ASN A 31 -55.04 32.06 53.13
N CYS A 32 -53.77 32.20 53.54
CA CYS A 32 -52.73 32.84 52.74
C CYS A 32 -52.03 31.86 51.78
N LEU A 33 -52.35 30.56 51.84
CA LEU A 33 -51.92 29.63 50.81
C LEU A 33 -52.66 29.97 49.51
N ARG A 34 -51.92 29.99 48.39
CA ARG A 34 -52.53 30.17 47.08
C ARG A 34 -53.33 28.93 46.76
N ASP A 35 -54.63 29.08 46.53
CA ASP A 35 -55.45 28.02 45.97
C ASP A 35 -54.94 27.67 44.56
N VAL A 36 -54.62 26.40 44.34
CA VAL A 36 -54.22 25.85 43.04
C VAL A 36 -55.25 24.81 42.64
N ASP A 37 -55.95 25.07 41.54
CA ASP A 37 -56.93 24.17 40.96
C ASP A 37 -56.22 23.04 40.21
N THR A 38 -56.43 21.78 40.62
CA THR A 38 -55.90 20.61 39.94
C THR A 38 -56.88 20.12 38.88
N GLN A 39 -56.64 20.48 37.62
CA GLN A 39 -57.45 20.02 36.49
C GLN A 39 -57.01 18.63 36.01
N GLU A 40 -57.89 17.64 36.11
CA GLU A 40 -57.71 16.32 35.48
C GLU A 40 -57.97 16.44 33.97
N LYS A 41 -56.93 16.23 33.15
CA LYS A 41 -57.04 16.39 31.70
C LYS A 41 -57.61 15.12 31.04
N ILE A 42 -58.91 14.89 31.15
CA ILE A 42 -59.62 13.86 30.38
C ILE A 42 -59.86 14.41 28.96
N VAL A 43 -58.96 14.10 28.03
CA VAL A 43 -59.17 14.46 26.61
C VAL A 43 -60.01 13.36 25.96
N LEU A 44 -61.17 13.73 25.43
CA LEU A 44 -61.99 12.84 24.63
C LEU A 44 -61.31 12.54 23.29
N PRO A 45 -61.49 11.32 22.71
CA PRO A 45 -60.99 11.02 21.38
C PRO A 45 -61.44 12.07 20.37
N SER A 46 -60.53 12.48 19.49
CA SER A 46 -60.86 13.44 18.43
C SER A 46 -61.76 12.79 17.36
N ALA A 47 -62.40 13.61 16.54
CA ALA A 47 -63.17 13.11 15.40
C ALA A 47 -62.32 12.29 14.41
N GLU A 48 -61.02 12.61 14.29
CA GLU A 48 -60.08 11.86 13.45
C GLU A 48 -59.78 10.49 14.05
N ASP A 49 -59.58 10.40 15.37
CA ASP A 49 -59.33 9.12 16.06
C ASP A 49 -60.50 8.15 15.85
N VAL A 50 -61.73 8.65 15.98
CA VAL A 50 -62.95 7.85 15.74
C VAL A 50 -63.07 7.45 14.27
N ALA A 51 -62.72 8.33 13.33
CA ALA A 51 -62.75 8.02 11.91
C ALA A 51 -61.70 6.96 11.53
N GLN A 52 -60.51 7.03 12.11
CA GLN A 52 -59.47 6.03 11.94
C GLN A 52 -59.89 4.67 12.50
N GLU A 53 -60.45 4.65 13.72
CA GLU A 53 -60.93 3.41 14.33
C GLU A 53 -62.02 2.75 13.49
N LYS A 54 -62.96 3.54 12.95
CA LYS A 54 -63.99 3.04 12.03
C LYS A 54 -63.40 2.43 10.75
N ARG A 55 -62.39 3.08 10.16
CA ARG A 55 -61.69 2.54 8.98
C ARG A 55 -60.99 1.22 9.30
N HIS A 56 -60.32 1.16 10.45
CA HIS A 56 -59.62 -0.04 10.90
C HIS A 56 -60.59 -1.19 11.17
N SER A 57 -61.66 -0.93 11.92
CA SER A 57 -62.73 -1.89 12.19
C SER A 57 -63.39 -2.41 10.90
N ALA A 58 -63.67 -1.53 9.95
CA ALA A 58 -64.25 -1.93 8.65
C ALA A 58 -63.31 -2.82 7.83
N LEU A 59 -62.00 -2.55 7.86
CA LEU A 59 -61.00 -3.39 7.20
C LEU A 59 -60.96 -4.78 7.84
N LEU A 60 -60.93 -4.87 9.16
CA LEU A 60 -60.92 -6.14 9.88
C LEU A 60 -62.17 -6.96 9.57
N GLN A 61 -63.35 -6.34 9.57
CA GLN A 61 -64.58 -7.02 9.22
C GLN A 61 -64.59 -7.51 7.76
N SER A 62 -64.03 -6.72 6.84
CA SER A 62 -63.88 -7.10 5.43
C SER A 62 -62.97 -8.31 5.27
N LEU A 63 -61.87 -8.38 6.03
CA LEU A 63 -60.96 -9.52 6.04
C LEU A 63 -61.59 -10.76 6.70
N GLU A 64 -62.36 -10.58 7.78
CA GLU A 64 -63.06 -11.68 8.46
C GLU A 64 -64.15 -12.30 7.58
N THR A 65 -64.84 -11.47 6.80
CA THR A 65 -65.89 -11.92 5.86
C THR A 65 -65.36 -12.25 4.47
N PHE A 66 -64.05 -12.20 4.26
CA PHE A 66 -63.44 -12.41 2.95
C PHE A 66 -63.57 -13.89 2.50
N GLU A 67 -64.33 -14.09 1.43
CA GLU A 67 -64.50 -15.42 0.82
C GLU A 67 -63.26 -15.81 0.00
N THR A 68 -62.40 -16.63 0.58
CA THR A 68 -61.21 -17.18 -0.10
C THR A 68 -61.56 -18.04 -1.32
N SER A 69 -62.78 -18.56 -1.40
CA SER A 69 -63.33 -19.27 -2.56
C SER A 69 -63.49 -18.39 -3.81
N SER A 70 -63.53 -17.07 -3.66
CA SER A 70 -63.57 -16.13 -4.78
C SER A 70 -62.19 -15.94 -5.44
N LEU A 71 -61.11 -16.39 -4.79
CA LEU A 71 -59.77 -16.33 -5.36
C LEU A 71 -59.66 -17.33 -6.51
N LYS A 72 -59.12 -16.88 -7.65
CA LYS A 72 -58.81 -17.76 -8.77
C LYS A 72 -57.76 -18.78 -8.32
N HIS A 73 -58.08 -20.06 -8.49
CA HIS A 73 -57.10 -21.13 -8.30
C HIS A 73 -55.93 -20.93 -9.27
N THR A 74 -54.72 -20.90 -8.73
CA THR A 74 -53.48 -20.91 -9.53
C THR A 74 -52.78 -22.23 -9.25
N GLU A 75 -52.72 -23.10 -10.26
CA GLU A 75 -51.96 -24.34 -10.17
C GLU A 75 -50.46 -24.01 -10.21
N THR A 76 -49.76 -24.23 -9.11
CA THR A 76 -48.30 -24.14 -9.05
C THR A 76 -47.70 -25.44 -9.57
N VAL A 77 -47.09 -25.41 -10.76
CA VAL A 77 -46.34 -26.58 -11.29
C VAL A 77 -44.94 -26.58 -10.68
N GLU A 78 -44.74 -27.38 -9.63
CA GLU A 78 -43.40 -27.71 -9.14
C GLU A 78 -42.70 -28.63 -10.14
N LYS A 79 -41.62 -28.14 -10.78
CA LYS A 79 -40.74 -28.99 -11.59
C LYS A 79 -39.89 -29.86 -10.67
N ILE A 80 -40.40 -31.01 -10.25
CA ILE A 80 -39.60 -32.08 -9.65
C ILE A 80 -38.81 -32.74 -10.79
N VAL A 81 -37.59 -32.26 -11.04
CA VAL A 81 -36.69 -32.92 -11.97
C VAL A 81 -36.11 -34.14 -11.26
N LEU A 82 -36.43 -35.33 -11.77
CA LEU A 82 -35.81 -36.56 -11.29
C LEU A 82 -34.31 -36.55 -11.60
N PRO A 83 -33.45 -37.11 -10.73
CA PRO A 83 -32.04 -37.28 -11.03
C PRO A 83 -31.86 -37.96 -12.38
N SER A 84 -30.97 -37.42 -13.21
CA SER A 84 -30.69 -38.00 -14.51
C SER A 84 -29.96 -39.33 -14.35
N ALA A 85 -29.95 -40.15 -15.41
CA ALA A 85 -29.16 -41.39 -15.43
C ALA A 85 -27.66 -41.11 -15.20
N LEU A 86 -27.17 -39.93 -15.60
CA LEU A 86 -25.80 -39.48 -15.35
C LEU A 86 -25.56 -39.25 -13.85
N ASP A 87 -26.50 -38.60 -13.17
CA ASP A 87 -26.39 -38.29 -11.74
C ASP A 87 -26.34 -39.58 -10.90
N VAL A 88 -27.21 -40.54 -11.22
CA VAL A 88 -27.24 -41.86 -10.55
C VAL A 88 -25.96 -42.66 -10.82
N ALA A 89 -25.42 -42.59 -12.05
CA ALA A 89 -24.17 -43.27 -12.39
C ALA A 89 -22.97 -42.64 -11.65
N ALA A 90 -22.93 -41.32 -11.55
CA ALA A 90 -21.92 -40.59 -10.79
C ALA A 90 -21.98 -40.95 -9.31
N GLU A 91 -23.17 -40.91 -8.70
CA GLU A 91 -23.37 -41.27 -7.30
C GLU A 91 -22.95 -42.72 -7.00
N LYS A 92 -23.30 -43.66 -7.88
CA LYS A 92 -22.88 -45.07 -7.74
C LYS A 92 -21.37 -45.23 -7.80
N THR A 93 -20.71 -44.47 -8.67
CA THR A 93 -19.24 -44.50 -8.81
C THR A 93 -18.57 -43.93 -7.56
N GLN A 94 -19.07 -42.80 -7.05
CA GLN A 94 -18.57 -42.18 -5.82
C GLN A 94 -18.75 -43.12 -4.62
N LYS A 95 -19.94 -43.71 -4.47
CA LYS A 95 -20.23 -44.67 -3.41
C LYS A 95 -19.30 -45.88 -3.47
N SER A 96 -19.07 -46.44 -4.66
CA SER A 96 -18.13 -47.55 -4.83
C SER A 96 -16.69 -47.18 -4.45
N LEU A 97 -16.27 -45.95 -4.72
CA LEU A 97 -14.95 -45.47 -4.34
C LEU A 97 -14.84 -45.33 -2.81
N PHE A 98 -15.84 -44.74 -2.16
CA PHE A 98 -15.88 -44.61 -0.70
C PHE A 98 -15.88 -45.97 -0.01
N ASP A 99 -16.72 -46.90 -0.46
CA ASP A 99 -16.76 -48.27 0.07
C ASP A 99 -15.40 -48.98 -0.09
N GLY A 100 -14.70 -48.74 -1.20
CA GLY A 100 -13.36 -49.29 -1.45
C GLY A 100 -12.29 -48.73 -0.51
N ILE A 101 -12.37 -47.43 -0.18
CA ILE A 101 -11.47 -46.76 0.76
C ILE A 101 -11.77 -47.19 2.20
N GLU A 102 -13.04 -47.29 2.59
CA GLU A 102 -13.44 -47.72 3.94
C GLU A 102 -13.00 -49.16 4.23
N LYS A 103 -13.08 -50.03 3.23
CA LYS A 103 -12.65 -51.43 3.32
C LYS A 103 -11.18 -51.62 2.95
N PHE A 104 -10.43 -50.54 2.74
CA PHE A 104 -9.04 -50.62 2.32
C PHE A 104 -8.18 -51.17 3.46
N ASP A 105 -7.60 -52.35 3.23
CA ASP A 105 -6.69 -52.98 4.17
C ASP A 105 -5.25 -52.56 3.89
N ALA A 106 -4.76 -51.61 4.69
CA ALA A 106 -3.40 -51.11 4.61
C ALA A 106 -2.34 -52.19 4.86
N SER A 107 -2.68 -53.33 5.48
CA SER A 107 -1.74 -54.44 5.69
C SER A 107 -1.40 -55.19 4.39
N GLN A 108 -2.22 -55.02 3.34
CA GLN A 108 -1.95 -55.57 2.01
C GLN A 108 -0.98 -54.70 1.20
N LEU A 109 -0.64 -53.50 1.69
CA LEU A 109 0.40 -52.68 1.07
C LEU A 109 1.76 -53.34 1.29
N LYS A 110 2.50 -53.53 0.21
CA LYS A 110 3.89 -53.99 0.29
C LYS A 110 4.72 -52.96 1.04
N HIS A 111 5.39 -53.38 2.11
CA HIS A 111 6.38 -52.54 2.77
C HIS A 111 7.44 -52.08 1.77
N THR A 112 7.54 -50.77 1.60
CA THR A 112 8.59 -50.13 0.80
C THR A 112 9.54 -49.44 1.77
N GLU A 113 10.72 -50.02 1.98
CA GLU A 113 11.78 -49.42 2.79
C GLU A 113 12.46 -48.31 1.97
N THR A 114 12.17 -47.05 2.29
CA THR A 114 12.87 -45.90 1.69
C THR A 114 14.28 -45.80 2.29
N LYS A 115 15.28 -46.29 1.55
CA LYS A 115 16.69 -46.07 1.90
C LYS A 115 17.13 -44.69 1.44
N GLU A 116 17.15 -43.72 2.34
CA GLU A 116 17.86 -42.46 2.14
C GLU A 116 19.36 -42.74 2.00
N LYS A 117 19.89 -42.56 0.79
CA LYS A 117 21.33 -42.66 0.54
C LYS A 117 21.93 -41.31 0.94
N ASN A 118 22.59 -41.27 2.09
CA ASN A 118 23.54 -40.23 2.43
C ASN A 118 24.96 -40.79 2.16
N PRO A 119 25.39 -40.88 0.88
CA PRO A 119 26.71 -41.40 0.56
C PRO A 119 27.77 -40.52 1.23
N LEU A 120 28.72 -41.16 1.92
CA LEU A 120 29.88 -40.47 2.44
C LEU A 120 30.70 -39.90 1.26
N PRO A 121 31.41 -38.77 1.45
CA PRO A 121 32.31 -38.25 0.43
C PRO A 121 33.34 -39.31 0.03
N ASP A 122 33.48 -39.55 -1.27
CA ASP A 122 34.46 -40.48 -1.80
C ASP A 122 35.89 -39.96 -1.62
N LYS A 123 36.88 -40.86 -1.72
CA LYS A 123 38.31 -40.55 -1.54
C LYS A 123 38.77 -39.38 -2.42
N ASP A 124 38.24 -39.27 -3.62
CA ASP A 124 38.58 -38.21 -4.57
C ASP A 124 38.03 -36.84 -4.12
N VAL A 125 36.83 -36.81 -3.53
CA VAL A 125 36.22 -35.59 -2.98
C VAL A 125 37.05 -35.09 -1.79
N VAL A 126 37.45 -35.99 -0.90
CA VAL A 126 38.32 -35.65 0.24
C VAL A 126 39.70 -35.19 -0.21
N ALA A 127 40.27 -35.80 -1.25
CA ALA A 127 41.56 -35.40 -1.81
C ALA A 127 41.48 -34.00 -2.46
N ALA A 128 40.43 -33.73 -3.22
CA ALA A 128 40.19 -32.42 -3.82
C ALA A 128 40.04 -31.32 -2.74
N GLU A 129 39.27 -31.60 -1.68
CA GLU A 129 39.10 -30.67 -0.55
C GLU A 129 40.43 -30.39 0.15
N LYS A 130 41.26 -31.42 0.34
CA LYS A 130 42.59 -31.25 0.96
C LYS A 130 43.53 -30.39 0.11
N VAL A 131 43.49 -30.55 -1.21
CA VAL A 131 44.28 -29.71 -2.14
C VAL A 131 43.82 -28.25 -2.07
N HIS A 132 42.50 -28.03 -2.08
CA HIS A 132 41.91 -26.70 -1.97
C HIS A 132 42.30 -26.03 -0.64
N GLN A 133 42.13 -26.74 0.48
CA GLN A 133 42.54 -26.25 1.80
C GLN A 133 44.03 -25.89 1.85
N SER A 134 44.89 -26.74 1.29
CA SER A 134 46.34 -26.47 1.23
C SER A 134 46.68 -25.20 0.42
N LEU A 135 45.96 -24.95 -0.67
CA LEU A 135 46.14 -23.75 -1.48
C LEU A 135 45.73 -22.49 -0.70
N LEU A 136 44.56 -22.54 -0.04
CA LEU A 136 44.07 -21.44 0.79
C LEU A 136 45.05 -21.11 1.92
N THR A 137 45.48 -22.11 2.68
CA THR A 137 46.45 -21.91 3.76
C THR A 137 47.78 -21.38 3.24
N GLY A 138 48.22 -21.85 2.07
CA GLY A 138 49.44 -21.35 1.43
C GLY A 138 49.36 -19.88 1.02
N VAL A 139 48.20 -19.42 0.54
CA VAL A 139 47.96 -18.01 0.20
C VAL A 139 47.77 -17.16 1.46
N GLU A 140 47.04 -17.67 2.46
CA GLU A 140 46.77 -16.96 3.72
C GLU A 140 48.05 -16.68 4.51
N HIS A 141 48.97 -17.65 4.54
CA HIS A 141 50.27 -17.50 5.23
C HIS A 141 51.41 -17.15 4.28
N PHE A 142 51.12 -16.66 3.08
CA PHE A 142 52.14 -16.29 2.13
C PHE A 142 52.97 -15.10 2.65
N ASP A 143 54.27 -15.33 2.83
CA ASP A 143 55.21 -14.31 3.28
C ASP A 143 55.53 -13.34 2.13
N LYS A 144 54.93 -12.15 2.20
CA LYS A 144 55.13 -11.07 1.23
C LYS A 144 56.57 -10.58 1.16
N SER A 145 57.41 -10.84 2.18
CA SER A 145 58.83 -10.49 2.15
C SER A 145 59.63 -11.33 1.15
N GLN A 146 59.10 -12.49 0.73
CA GLN A 146 59.68 -13.32 -0.33
C GLN A 146 59.37 -12.81 -1.74
N MET A 147 58.47 -11.82 -1.88
CA MET A 147 58.21 -11.20 -3.17
C MET A 147 59.39 -10.31 -3.57
N LYS A 148 59.81 -10.41 -4.83
CA LYS A 148 60.84 -9.52 -5.37
C LYS A 148 60.33 -8.08 -5.35
N HIS A 149 60.99 -7.22 -4.59
CA HIS A 149 60.75 -5.79 -4.65
C HIS A 149 61.02 -5.28 -6.07
N THR A 150 60.01 -4.69 -6.69
CA THR A 150 60.13 -4.02 -7.98
C THR A 150 59.93 -2.54 -7.74
N THR A 151 61.02 -1.78 -7.82
CA THR A 151 60.97 -0.31 -7.79
C THR A 151 60.58 0.17 -9.19
N THR A 152 59.36 0.68 -9.34
CA THR A 152 58.94 1.35 -10.57
C THR A 152 59.50 2.78 -10.58
N GLU A 153 60.47 3.05 -11.45
CA GLU A 153 60.91 4.42 -11.73
C GLU A 153 60.02 5.04 -12.82
N GLU A 154 59.24 6.06 -12.44
CA GLU A 154 58.56 6.92 -13.40
C GLU A 154 59.60 7.84 -14.05
N LYS A 155 59.95 7.58 -15.32
CA LYS A 155 60.86 8.43 -16.08
C LYS A 155 60.17 9.73 -16.50
N ASN A 156 60.11 10.69 -15.59
CA ASN A 156 59.75 12.06 -15.93
C ASN A 156 61.00 12.80 -16.45
N THR A 157 61.51 12.40 -17.62
CA THR A 157 62.67 13.05 -18.21
C THR A 157 62.29 14.42 -18.76
N LEU A 158 63.07 15.45 -18.43
CA LEU A 158 62.93 16.76 -19.05
C LEU A 158 63.05 16.65 -20.57
N PRO A 159 62.34 17.49 -21.34
CA PRO A 159 62.49 17.53 -22.79
C PRO A 159 63.97 17.73 -23.18
N PRO A 160 64.42 17.12 -24.30
CA PRO A 160 65.79 17.28 -24.76
C PRO A 160 66.09 18.75 -25.09
N VAL A 161 67.35 19.16 -24.97
CA VAL A 161 67.78 20.56 -25.13
C VAL A 161 67.36 21.11 -26.50
N GLU A 162 67.43 20.26 -27.52
CA GLU A 162 67.02 20.58 -28.89
C GLU A 162 65.53 20.96 -28.98
N ALA A 163 64.66 20.28 -28.23
CA ALA A 163 63.23 20.59 -28.21
C ALA A 163 62.97 21.96 -27.53
N ILE A 164 63.72 22.26 -26.47
CA ILE A 164 63.64 23.54 -25.75
C ILE A 164 64.14 24.68 -26.63
N GLU A 165 65.23 24.46 -27.37
CA GLU A 165 65.78 25.45 -28.31
C GLU A 165 64.84 25.70 -29.49
N ALA A 166 64.28 24.65 -30.08
CA ALA A 166 63.29 24.78 -31.15
C ALA A 166 62.05 25.54 -30.68
N GLU A 167 61.57 25.30 -29.45
CA GLU A 167 60.45 26.04 -28.88
C GLU A 167 60.80 27.52 -28.61
N LYS A 168 62.02 27.81 -28.15
CA LYS A 168 62.51 29.19 -28.00
C LYS A 168 62.58 29.92 -29.33
N GLU A 169 63.06 29.28 -30.39
CA GLU A 169 63.10 29.87 -31.73
C GLU A 169 61.70 30.13 -32.28
N LYS A 170 60.79 29.15 -32.15
CA LYS A 170 59.38 29.32 -32.54
C LYS A 170 58.74 30.49 -31.81
N ASN A 171 58.97 30.62 -30.50
CA ASN A 171 58.46 31.75 -29.71
C ASN A 171 59.05 33.09 -30.15
N LYS A 172 60.36 33.15 -30.44
CA LYS A 172 60.98 34.37 -31.00
C LYS A 172 60.37 34.78 -32.33
N PHE A 173 60.14 33.80 -33.22
CA PHE A 173 59.52 34.04 -34.52
C PHE A 173 58.10 34.58 -34.37
N LEU A 174 57.27 33.91 -33.56
CA LEU A 174 55.91 34.35 -33.26
C LEU A 174 55.88 35.78 -32.68
N ASN A 175 56.74 36.05 -31.70
CA ASN A 175 56.83 37.37 -31.07
C ASN A 175 57.26 38.46 -32.07
N GLY A 176 58.12 38.12 -33.04
CA GLY A 176 58.51 39.02 -34.12
C GLY A 176 57.38 39.36 -35.08
N ILE A 177 56.46 38.41 -35.36
CA ILE A 177 55.24 38.66 -36.13
C ILE A 177 54.26 39.49 -35.30
N GLU A 178 54.03 39.12 -34.04
CA GLU A 178 53.07 39.79 -33.16
C GLU A 178 53.41 41.27 -32.97
N ASN A 179 54.70 41.59 -32.83
CA ASN A 179 55.18 42.97 -32.69
C ASN A 179 55.63 43.60 -34.02
N PHE A 180 55.24 43.01 -35.16
CA PHE A 180 55.61 43.57 -36.46
C PHE A 180 54.84 44.86 -36.73
N ASP A 181 55.60 45.96 -36.85
CA ASP A 181 55.04 47.27 -37.17
C ASP A 181 54.85 47.40 -38.69
N ALA A 182 53.61 47.18 -39.14
CA ALA A 182 53.24 47.27 -40.55
C ALA A 182 53.45 48.68 -41.15
N THR A 183 53.55 49.73 -40.33
CA THR A 183 53.81 51.09 -40.84
C THR A 183 55.23 51.26 -41.38
N LYS A 184 56.16 50.37 -41.02
CA LYS A 184 57.53 50.34 -41.54
C LYS A 184 57.63 49.69 -42.92
N LEU A 185 56.56 49.12 -43.45
CA LEU A 185 56.54 48.63 -44.82
C LEU A 185 56.63 49.81 -45.79
N LYS A 186 57.59 49.73 -46.71
CA LYS A 186 57.74 50.75 -47.75
C LYS A 186 56.51 50.70 -48.67
N HIS A 187 55.91 51.85 -48.94
CA HIS A 187 54.85 51.96 -49.92
C HIS A 187 55.39 51.53 -51.30
N THR A 188 54.67 50.62 -51.96
CA THR A 188 54.95 50.20 -53.33
C THR A 188 53.66 50.32 -54.13
N GLU A 189 53.70 51.04 -55.25
CA GLU A 189 52.56 51.12 -56.16
C GLU A 189 52.49 49.82 -56.97
N THR A 190 51.44 49.04 -56.78
CA THR A 190 51.17 47.86 -57.60
C THR A 190 50.45 48.28 -58.88
N CYS A 191 51.10 48.14 -60.04
CA CYS A 191 50.45 48.31 -61.34
C CYS A 191 49.69 47.03 -61.71
N GLU A 192 48.40 46.94 -61.37
CA GLU A 192 47.52 45.93 -61.93
C GLU A 192 47.24 46.27 -63.40
N LYS A 193 47.94 45.59 -64.32
CA LYS A 193 47.64 45.71 -65.74
C LYS A 193 46.34 44.96 -66.00
N ASN A 194 45.25 45.70 -66.15
CA ASN A 194 44.00 45.17 -66.71
C ASN A 194 43.90 45.64 -68.17
N PRO A 195 44.69 45.09 -69.11
CA PRO A 195 44.64 45.52 -70.50
C PRO A 195 43.27 45.16 -71.07
N LEU A 196 42.59 46.14 -71.67
CA LEU A 196 41.37 45.90 -72.42
C LEU A 196 41.70 44.96 -73.61
N PRO A 197 40.86 43.96 -73.92
CA PRO A 197 41.09 43.06 -75.04
C PRO A 197 41.31 43.85 -76.34
N THR A 198 42.38 43.52 -77.07
CA THR A 198 42.64 44.12 -78.38
C THR A 198 41.65 43.60 -79.42
N LYS A 199 41.41 44.39 -80.48
CA LYS A 199 40.46 44.06 -81.53
C LYS A 199 40.68 42.67 -82.14
N ASP A 200 41.93 42.24 -82.28
CA ASP A 200 42.27 40.91 -82.80
C ASP A 200 41.79 39.77 -81.89
N ILE A 201 41.83 39.97 -80.57
CA ILE A 201 41.30 38.99 -79.59
C ILE A 201 39.76 38.95 -79.70
N ILE A 202 39.13 40.11 -79.85
CA ILE A 202 37.67 40.20 -80.02
C ILE A 202 37.22 39.56 -81.33
N ASP A 203 37.97 39.73 -82.42
CA ASP A 203 37.62 39.18 -83.73
C ASP A 203 37.93 37.67 -83.83
N GLN A 204 38.95 37.16 -83.12
CA GLN A 204 39.13 35.72 -82.91
C GLN A 204 37.96 35.09 -82.14
N GLU A 205 37.45 35.77 -81.11
CA GLU A 205 36.29 35.28 -80.36
C GLU A 205 35.00 35.32 -81.18
N LYS A 206 34.86 36.26 -82.14
CA LYS A 206 33.71 36.33 -83.06
C LYS A 206 33.74 35.30 -84.20
N THR A 207 34.88 34.64 -84.43
CA THR A 207 35.03 33.62 -85.48
C THR A 207 35.06 32.19 -84.94
N ALA A 208 34.98 32.02 -83.61
CA ALA A 208 34.67 30.77 -82.92
C ALA A 208 33.15 30.60 -82.76
#